data_AF-A0A086MLB5-F1
#
_entry.id   AF-A0A086MLB5-F1
#
_cell.length_a   1.000
_cell.length_b   1.000
_cell.length_c   1.000
_cell.angle_alpha   90.00
_cell.angle_beta   90.00
_cell.angle_gamma   90.00
#
_symmetry.space_group_name_H-M   'P 1'
#
loop_
_entity.id
_entity.type
_entity.pdbx_description
1 polymer ?
#
loop_
_entity_poly.entity_id
_entity_poly.type
_entity_poly.pdbx_seq_one_letter_code
_entity_poly.pdbx_strand_id
1 'polypeptide(L)' 'MAYTASRTVRANGNSLGEVGSRIVCETIIGLLLFDRDSYLHQRGWDPADGVLLDSGNPLVTIRDFFEFAGVA' A
#
# COMPACT_ATOMS: atom_id res chain seq x y z
N MET A 1 -2.47 -0.05 35.95
CA MET A 1 -2.06 0.65 34.71
C MET A 1 -2.18 -0.35 33.57
N ALA A 2 -3.36 -0.48 32.97
CA ALA A 2 -3.59 -1.36 31.82
C ALA A 2 -3.56 -0.48 30.56
N TYR A 3 -2.66 -0.79 29.63
CA TYR A 3 -2.63 -0.17 28.32
C TYR A 3 -3.79 -0.71 27.49
N THR A 4 -4.91 0.01 27.50
CA THR A 4 -6.00 -0.22 26.56
C THR A 4 -5.59 0.39 25.23
N ALA A 5 -4.96 -0.39 24.36
CA ALA A 5 -4.87 -0.04 22.95
C ALA A 5 -6.30 0.05 22.39
N SER A 6 -6.88 1.25 22.39
CA SER A 6 -8.22 1.46 21.85
C SER A 6 -8.21 1.17 20.34
N ARG A 7 -8.74 0.01 19.94
CA ARG A 7 -8.92 -0.35 18.54
C ARG A 7 -10.14 0.39 17.99
N THR A 8 -9.98 1.69 17.81
CA THR A 8 -11.01 2.56 17.23
C THR A 8 -11.01 2.40 15.71
N VAL A 9 -12.14 2.00 15.12
CA VAL A 9 -12.34 2.11 13.67
C VAL A 9 -12.31 3.61 13.35
N ARG A 10 -11.28 4.05 12.64
CA ARG A 10 -11.15 5.44 12.16
C ARG A 10 -11.48 5.48 10.67
N ALA A 11 -11.98 6.62 10.21
CA ALA A 11 -12.37 6.87 8.81
C ALA A 11 -13.32 5.81 8.19
N ASN A 12 -14.23 5.21 8.98
CA ASN A 12 -15.14 4.15 8.53
C ASN A 12 -14.43 2.91 7.93
N GLY A 13 -13.20 2.63 8.33
CA GLY A 13 -12.41 1.53 7.75
C GLY A 13 -11.68 1.89 6.46
N ASN A 14 -11.79 3.14 5.99
CA ASN A 14 -11.10 3.62 4.78
C ASN A 14 -9.61 3.93 5.00
N SER A 15 -9.13 3.89 6.24
CA SER A 15 -7.73 4.12 6.56
C SER A 15 -7.29 3.21 7.71
N LEU A 16 -6.05 2.72 7.65
CA LEU A 16 -5.41 2.04 8.75
C LEU A 16 -4.94 3.07 9.80
N GLY A 17 -5.03 2.70 11.09
CA GLY A 17 -4.35 3.41 12.15
C GLY A 17 -2.85 3.16 12.11
N GLU A 18 -2.05 3.99 12.80
CA GLU A 18 -0.57 3.98 12.75
C GLU A 18 0.06 2.58 12.74
N VAL A 19 -0.31 1.72 13.70
CA VAL A 19 0.21 0.35 13.81
C VAL A 19 -0.18 -0.51 12.61
N GLY A 20 -1.42 -0.40 12.15
CA GLY A 20 -1.89 -1.15 10.97
C GLY A 20 -1.19 -0.71 9.70
N SER A 21 -1.03 0.61 9.52
CA SER A 21 -0.28 1.19 8.39
C SER A 21 1.16 0.70 8.39
N ARG A 22 1.81 0.71 9.56
CA ARG A 22 3.18 0.24 9.70
C ARG A 22 3.34 -1.23 9.29
N ILE A 23 2.48 -2.11 9.82
CA ILE A 23 2.53 -3.54 9.49
C ILE A 23 2.36 -3.76 7.99
N VAL A 24 1.37 -3.12 7.37
CA VAL A 24 1.10 -3.28 5.93
C VAL A 24 2.25 -2.74 5.09
N CYS A 25 2.71 -1.52 5.35
CA CYS A 25 3.81 -0.91 4.59
C CYS A 25 5.12 -1.68 4.74
N GLU A 26 5.50 -2.05 5.97
CA GLU A 26 6.73 -2.82 6.20
C GLU A 26 6.67 -4.20 5.52
N THR A 27 5.50 -4.83 5.48
CA THR A 27 5.30 -6.10 4.77
C THR A 27 5.49 -5.92 3.26
N ILE A 28 4.84 -4.94 2.65
CA ILE A 28 4.97 -4.65 1.20
C ILE A 28 6.43 -4.34 0.85
N ILE A 29 7.09 -3.48 1.63
CA ILE A 29 8.51 -3.13 1.42
C ILE A 29 9.39 -4.38 1.54
N GLY A 30 9.17 -5.21 2.56
CA GLY A 30 9.91 -6.46 2.74
C GLY A 30 9.77 -7.42 1.55
N LEU A 31 8.56 -7.55 1.01
CA LEU A 31 8.31 -8.36 -0.19
C LEU A 31 9.05 -7.81 -1.42
N LEU A 32 9.00 -6.50 -1.64
CA LEU A 32 9.71 -5.86 -2.76
C LEU A 32 11.24 -5.98 -2.63
N LEU A 33 11.78 -5.86 -1.42
CA LEU A 33 13.23 -6.03 -1.19
C LEU A 33 13.68 -7.49 -1.33
N PHE A 34 12.83 -8.45 -0.98
CA PHE A 34 13.15 -9.87 -1.06
C PHE A 34 13.12 -10.39 -2.51
N ASP A 35 12.15 -9.94 -3.30
CA ASP A 35 11.99 -10.35 -4.68
C ASP A 35 13.04 -9.68 -5.60
N ARG A 36 13.90 -10.51 -6.21
CA ARG A 36 14.97 -10.04 -7.10
C ARG A 36 14.48 -9.45 -8.41
N ASP A 37 13.26 -9.78 -8.81
CA ASP A 37 12.64 -9.28 -10.04
C ASP A 37 11.66 -8.12 -9.77
N SER A 38 11.59 -7.64 -8.51
CA SER A 38 10.74 -6.52 -8.13
C SER A 38 11.17 -5.21 -8.81
N TYR A 39 10.24 -4.25 -8.88
CA TYR A 39 10.49 -2.91 -9.41
C TYR A 39 11.71 -2.20 -8.79
N LEU A 40 12.05 -2.49 -7.53
CA LEU A 40 13.23 -1.91 -6.86
C LEU A 40 14.56 -2.36 -7.48
N HIS A 41 14.58 -3.53 -8.13
CA HIS A 41 15.77 -4.11 -8.75
C HIS A 41 15.81 -3.92 -10.27
N GLN A 42 14.74 -3.41 -10.86
CA GLN A 42 14.66 -3.13 -12.29
C GLN A 42 15.39 -1.82 -12.64
N ARG A 43 16.16 -1.83 -13.73
CA ARG A 43 16.83 -0.62 -14.22
C ARG A 43 15.82 0.26 -14.96
N GLY A 44 15.83 1.55 -14.65
CA GLY A 44 15.02 2.56 -15.34
C GLY A 44 13.60 2.72 -14.80
N TRP A 45 13.28 2.10 -13.66
CA TRP A 45 12.07 2.39 -12.91
C TRP A 45 12.34 3.49 -11.88
N ASP A 46 11.56 4.57 -11.89
CA ASP A 46 11.54 5.59 -10.85
C ASP A 46 10.18 5.55 -10.11
N PRO A 47 10.14 5.54 -8.77
CA PRO A 47 8.90 5.64 -8.02
C PRO A 47 8.00 6.84 -8.43
N ALA A 48 8.60 7.93 -8.91
CA ALA A 48 7.90 9.11 -9.40
C ALA A 48 7.13 8.87 -10.71
N ASP A 49 7.47 7.83 -11.47
CA ASP A 49 6.71 7.43 -12.66
C ASP A 49 5.33 6.86 -12.28
N GLY A 50 5.19 6.35 -11.05
CA GLY A 50 3.95 5.80 -10.54
C GLY A 50 3.49 4.52 -11.27
N VAL A 51 2.22 4.16 -11.07
CA VAL A 51 1.56 3.05 -11.78
C VAL A 51 0.26 3.59 -12.36
N LEU A 52 -0.05 3.21 -13.59
CA LEU A 52 -1.34 3.53 -14.22
C LEU A 52 -2.30 2.34 -14.08
N LEU A 53 -3.58 2.65 -13.86
CA LEU A 53 -4.68 1.72 -14.07
C LEU A 53 -4.80 1.38 -15.56
N ASP A 54 -5.54 0.31 -15.89
CA ASP A 54 -5.85 -0.05 -17.29
C ASP A 54 -6.56 1.07 -18.06
N SER A 55 -7.27 1.95 -17.33
CA SER A 55 -7.89 3.16 -17.86
C SER A 55 -6.89 4.26 -18.26
N GLY A 56 -5.61 4.10 -17.94
CA GLY A 56 -4.55 5.10 -18.11
C GLY A 56 -4.49 6.15 -17.01
N ASN A 57 -5.40 6.11 -16.03
CA ASN A 57 -5.37 7.00 -14.87
C ASN A 57 -4.29 6.57 -13.87
N PRO A 58 -3.65 7.51 -13.16
CA PRO A 58 -2.65 7.16 -12.16
C PRO A 58 -3.29 6.54 -10.91
N LEU A 59 -2.63 5.53 -10.33
CA LEU A 59 -2.98 4.92 -9.06
C LEU A 59 -2.52 5.84 -7.92
N VAL A 60 -3.44 6.62 -7.36
CA VAL A 60 -3.14 7.64 -6.33
C VAL A 60 -4.00 7.53 -5.07
N THR A 61 -5.06 6.72 -5.10
CA THR A 61 -5.97 6.48 -3.97
C THR A 61 -6.05 5.00 -3.59
N ILE A 62 -6.56 4.72 -2.39
CA ILE A 62 -6.83 3.34 -1.94
C ILE A 62 -7.90 2.65 -2.80
N ARG A 63 -8.85 3.42 -3.37
CA ARG A 63 -9.84 2.89 -4.30
C ARG A 63 -9.16 2.39 -5.57
N ASP A 64 -8.24 3.19 -6.12
CA ASP A 64 -7.48 2.83 -7.32
C ASP A 64 -6.66 1.56 -7.06
N PHE A 65 -6.11 1.42 -5.85
CA PHE A 65 -5.40 0.21 -5.45
C PHE A 65 -6.30 -1.03 -5.43
N PHE A 66 -7.55 -0.93 -4.98
CA PHE A 66 -8.52 -2.03 -5.03
C PHE A 66 -8.97 -2.36 -6.46
N GLU A 67 -9.16 -1.34 -7.30
CA GLU A 67 -9.47 -1.53 -8.72
C GLU A 67 -8.31 -2.25 -9.42
N PHE A 68 -7.08 -1.78 -9.21
CA PHE A 68 -5.86 -2.40 -9.72
C PHE A 68 -5.71 -3.86 -9.27
N ALA A 69 -6.05 -4.17 -8.01
CA ALA A 69 -6.00 -5.53 -7.47
C ALA A 69 -7.17 -6.43 -7.93
N GLY A 70 -8.15 -5.89 -8.67
CA GLY A 70 -9.32 -6.63 -9.15
C GLY A 70 -10.30 -7.03 -8.03
N VAL A 71 -10.35 -6.25 -6.93
CA VAL A 71 -11.17 -6.54 -5.74
C VAL A 71 -12.16 -5.42 -5.39
N ALA A 72 -12.32 -4.44 -6.28
CA ALA A 72 -13.28 -3.35 -6.15
C ALA A 72 -14.70 -3.74 -6.58
#